data_AF-J2ZP72-F1
#
_entry.id   AF-J2ZP72-F1
#
_cell.length_a   1.000
_cell.length_b   1.000
_cell.length_c   1.000
_cell.angle_alpha   90.00
_cell.angle_beta   90.00
_cell.angle_gamma   90.00
#
_symmetry.space_group_name_H-M   'P 1'
#
loop_
_entity.id
_entity.type
_entity.pdbx_description
1 polymer ?
#
loop_
_entity_poly.entity_id
_entity_poly.type
_entity_poly.pdbx_seq_one_letter_code
_entity_poly.pdbx_strand_id
1 'polypeptide(L)'
;MRKFFLAAIAASVALPTLAVPTMASAQSAREVRDSSRDVRRDQRDLRDAQRYGSQRDVRDARRDVRDSRQELREDWRDYRQSHRNTYKRPAYVGPRGYAYRPVAVGHRFDRAYYGDRYWVRNYSTYRLPAPRAGHRWVRYGNDVVMVNTRTGRVVTAYNSFFW
;
A
#
# COMPACT_ATOMS: atom_id res chain seq x y z
N MET A 1 61.63 -18.25 -11.82
CA MET A 1 62.10 -16.85 -11.86
C MET A 1 61.66 -16.22 -13.18
N ARG A 2 60.85 -15.17 -13.12
CA ARG A 2 61.00 -13.90 -13.86
C ARG A 2 59.77 -13.02 -13.58
N LYS A 3 60.04 -11.92 -12.91
CA LYS A 3 59.14 -10.77 -12.65
C LYS A 3 59.26 -9.79 -13.83
N PHE A 4 58.40 -8.76 -13.76
CA PHE A 4 58.34 -7.50 -14.53
C PHE A 4 57.46 -7.58 -15.80
N PHE A 5 56.49 -6.69 -16.07
CA PHE A 5 56.36 -5.27 -15.72
C PHE A 5 54.90 -4.81 -15.48
N LEU A 6 54.79 -3.81 -14.61
CA LEU A 6 53.66 -2.88 -14.46
C LEU A 6 53.39 -2.12 -15.77
N ALA A 7 52.12 -1.99 -16.15
CA ALA A 7 51.63 -0.84 -16.91
C ALA A 7 50.31 -0.39 -16.30
N ALA A 8 50.39 0.71 -15.55
CA ALA A 8 49.24 1.45 -15.05
C ALA A 8 48.57 2.18 -16.22
N ILE A 9 47.28 1.93 -16.43
CA ILE A 9 46.41 2.88 -17.12
C ILE A 9 45.47 3.44 -16.06
N ALA A 10 45.81 4.63 -15.58
CA ALA A 10 44.92 5.48 -14.84
C ALA A 10 43.80 5.93 -15.78
N ALA A 11 42.63 5.28 -15.68
CA ALA A 11 41.40 5.82 -16.23
C ALA A 11 40.71 6.62 -15.11
N SER A 12 41.17 7.84 -14.90
CA SER A 12 40.42 8.87 -14.18
C SER A 12 39.21 9.26 -15.01
N VAL A 13 38.17 8.42 -14.99
CA VAL A 13 36.83 8.85 -15.37
C VAL A 13 36.22 9.46 -14.12
N ALA A 14 36.28 10.79 -14.06
CA ALA A 14 35.36 11.57 -13.24
C ALA A 14 33.95 11.22 -13.71
N LEU A 15 33.32 10.24 -13.05
CA LEU A 15 31.90 9.99 -13.23
C LEU A 15 31.18 11.21 -12.65
N PRO A 16 30.43 11.98 -13.46
CA PRO A 16 29.48 12.89 -12.88
C PRO A 16 28.55 12.03 -12.03
N THR A 17 28.44 12.34 -10.74
CA THR A 17 27.47 11.74 -9.82
C THR A 17 26.07 12.21 -10.21
N LEU A 18 25.62 11.81 -11.39
CA LEU A 18 24.22 11.89 -11.77
C LEU A 18 23.51 10.88 -10.88
N ALA A 19 22.86 11.41 -9.84
CA ALA A 19 21.93 10.67 -9.00
C ALA A 19 21.01 9.88 -9.93
N VAL A 20 21.17 8.56 -9.99
CA VAL A 20 20.27 7.65 -10.71
C VAL A 20 19.04 7.47 -9.83
N PRO A 21 17.89 8.10 -10.11
CA PRO A 21 16.70 7.93 -9.30
C PRO A 21 15.76 6.99 -10.05
N THR A 22 16.17 5.75 -10.36
CA THR A 22 15.31 4.91 -11.23
C THR A 22 15.22 3.42 -10.91
N MET A 23 16.15 2.80 -10.16
CA MET A 23 16.04 1.36 -9.89
C MET A 23 15.33 1.03 -8.57
N ALA A 24 15.69 1.69 -7.47
CA ALA A 24 15.06 1.45 -6.16
C ALA A 24 13.56 1.84 -6.12
N SER A 25 13.16 2.89 -6.85
CA SER A 25 11.76 3.34 -6.93
C SER A 25 10.88 2.39 -7.76
N ALA A 26 11.44 1.82 -8.83
CA ALA A 26 10.76 0.82 -9.65
C ALA A 26 10.63 -0.52 -8.92
N GLN A 27 11.68 -0.91 -8.18
CA GLN A 27 11.68 -2.11 -7.34
C GLN A 27 10.64 -2.01 -6.22
N SER A 28 10.67 -0.93 -5.42
CA SER A 28 9.67 -0.70 -4.35
C SER A 28 8.24 -0.57 -4.88
N ALA A 29 8.03 0.03 -6.06
CA ALA A 29 6.70 0.05 -6.68
C ALA A 29 6.19 -1.34 -7.08
N ARG A 30 7.10 -2.25 -7.47
CA ARG A 30 6.79 -3.64 -7.82
C ARG A 30 6.51 -4.46 -6.56
N GLU A 31 7.37 -4.37 -5.55
CA GLU A 31 7.22 -5.06 -4.25
C GLU A 31 5.83 -4.81 -3.67
N VAL A 32 5.43 -3.53 -3.59
CA VAL A 32 4.08 -3.14 -3.16
C VAL A 32 2.95 -3.83 -3.95
N ARG A 33 3.10 -3.95 -5.26
CA ARG A 33 2.07 -4.58 -6.10
C ARG A 33 2.02 -6.08 -5.86
N ASP A 34 3.17 -6.70 -5.67
CA ASP A 34 3.31 -8.14 -5.46
C ASP A 34 2.78 -8.52 -4.07
N SER A 35 3.18 -7.81 -3.01
CA SER A 35 2.62 -7.99 -1.66
C SER A 35 1.11 -7.72 -1.62
N SER A 36 0.60 -6.77 -2.43
CA SER A 36 -0.84 -6.57 -2.57
C SER A 36 -1.56 -7.73 -3.27
N ARG A 37 -0.88 -8.47 -4.16
CA ARG A 37 -1.42 -9.68 -4.80
C ARG A 37 -1.40 -10.84 -3.82
N ASP A 38 -0.35 -11.00 -3.03
CA ASP A 38 -0.21 -12.07 -2.04
C ASP A 38 -1.30 -11.97 -0.97
N VAL A 39 -1.52 -10.78 -0.39
CA VAL A 39 -2.64 -10.54 0.55
C VAL A 39 -4.01 -10.96 -0.04
N ARG A 40 -4.22 -10.81 -1.34
CA ARG A 40 -5.48 -11.22 -2.00
C ARG A 40 -5.54 -12.73 -2.21
N ARG A 41 -4.40 -13.36 -2.52
CA ARG A 41 -4.25 -14.82 -2.65
C ARG A 41 -4.54 -15.47 -1.29
N ASP A 42 -3.87 -15.06 -0.24
CA ASP A 42 -4.04 -15.70 1.08
C ASP A 42 -5.45 -15.45 1.64
N GLN A 43 -6.06 -14.31 1.31
CA GLN A 43 -7.48 -14.06 1.64
C GLN A 43 -8.45 -14.99 0.90
N ARG A 44 -8.09 -15.47 -0.28
CA ARG A 44 -8.85 -16.51 -0.99
C ARG A 44 -8.58 -17.86 -0.33
N ASP A 45 -7.33 -18.19 -0.07
CA ASP A 45 -6.93 -19.46 0.52
C ASP A 45 -7.54 -19.62 1.92
N LEU A 46 -7.60 -18.56 2.71
CA LEU A 46 -8.30 -18.54 3.99
C LEU A 46 -9.80 -18.81 3.83
N ARG A 47 -10.45 -18.28 2.79
CA ARG A 47 -11.88 -18.53 2.54
C ARG A 47 -12.12 -19.97 2.09
N ASP A 48 -11.21 -20.52 1.29
CA ASP A 48 -11.30 -21.90 0.82
C ASP A 48 -11.03 -22.88 1.98
N ALA A 49 -10.02 -22.61 2.81
CA ALA A 49 -9.76 -23.35 4.05
C ALA A 49 -10.94 -23.29 5.03
N GLN A 50 -11.61 -22.14 5.15
CA GLN A 50 -12.83 -22.02 5.97
C GLN A 50 -13.99 -22.87 5.46
N ARG A 51 -14.04 -23.17 4.16
CA ARG A 51 -15.13 -23.92 3.54
C ARG A 51 -14.86 -25.43 3.48
N TYR A 52 -13.63 -25.83 3.20
CA TYR A 52 -13.27 -27.22 2.89
C TYR A 52 -12.13 -27.76 3.77
N GLY A 53 -11.43 -26.91 4.51
CA GLY A 53 -10.23 -27.28 5.26
C GLY A 53 -10.51 -27.71 6.70
N SER A 54 -9.45 -28.18 7.35
CA SER A 54 -9.42 -28.49 8.77
C SER A 54 -9.23 -27.23 9.63
N GLN A 55 -9.40 -27.37 10.95
CA GLN A 55 -9.12 -26.29 11.89
C GLN A 55 -7.64 -25.83 11.85
N ARG A 56 -6.71 -26.73 11.49
CA ARG A 56 -5.30 -26.41 11.32
C ARG A 56 -5.09 -25.54 10.08
N ASP A 57 -5.67 -25.92 8.95
CA ASP A 57 -5.54 -25.18 7.69
C ASP A 57 -6.08 -23.75 7.81
N VAL A 58 -7.22 -23.59 8.50
CA VAL A 58 -7.78 -22.25 8.79
C VAL A 58 -6.84 -21.42 9.66
N ARG A 59 -6.16 -22.04 10.63
CA ARG A 59 -5.22 -21.33 11.51
C ARG A 59 -3.99 -20.87 10.75
N ASP A 60 -3.47 -21.71 9.88
CA ASP A 60 -2.27 -21.45 9.09
C ASP A 60 -2.57 -20.37 8.04
N ALA A 61 -3.66 -20.50 7.28
CA ALA A 61 -4.09 -19.46 6.34
C ALA A 61 -4.40 -18.10 7.02
N ARG A 62 -4.86 -18.11 8.28
CA ARG A 62 -5.01 -16.87 9.07
C ARG A 62 -3.68 -16.24 9.46
N ARG A 63 -2.62 -17.04 9.61
CA ARG A 63 -1.26 -16.56 9.85
C ARG A 63 -0.71 -15.94 8.56
N ASP A 64 -0.80 -16.64 7.44
CA ASP A 64 -0.32 -16.14 6.14
C ASP A 64 -0.96 -14.79 5.78
N VAL A 65 -2.29 -14.67 5.91
CA VAL A 65 -3.00 -13.40 5.70
C VAL A 65 -2.49 -12.28 6.61
N ARG A 66 -2.06 -12.59 7.83
CA ARG A 66 -1.51 -11.58 8.76
C ARG A 66 -0.11 -11.17 8.34
N ASP A 67 0.73 -12.12 7.98
CA ASP A 67 2.13 -11.90 7.61
C ASP A 67 2.22 -11.10 6.30
N SER A 68 1.51 -11.50 5.24
CA SER A 68 1.49 -10.74 3.99
C SER A 68 0.84 -9.35 4.13
N ARG A 69 -0.08 -9.16 5.09
CA ARG A 69 -0.60 -7.81 5.42
C ARG A 69 0.44 -6.94 6.12
N GLN A 70 1.32 -7.55 6.92
CA GLN A 70 2.42 -6.85 7.55
C GLN A 70 3.45 -6.45 6.49
N GLU A 71 3.87 -7.37 5.62
CA GLU A 71 4.80 -7.11 4.50
C GLU A 71 4.28 -5.97 3.61
N LEU A 72 3.02 -6.05 3.16
CA LEU A 72 2.41 -4.97 2.36
C LEU A 72 2.45 -3.61 3.08
N ARG A 73 2.28 -3.59 4.41
CA ARG A 73 2.34 -2.34 5.18
C ARG A 73 3.76 -1.78 5.21
N GLU A 74 4.76 -2.63 5.34
CA GLU A 74 6.18 -2.28 5.33
C GLU A 74 6.59 -1.75 3.95
N ASP A 75 6.30 -2.48 2.87
CA ASP A 75 6.60 -2.04 1.50
C ASP A 75 5.92 -0.71 1.16
N TRP A 76 4.67 -0.53 1.62
CA TRP A 76 3.99 0.75 1.47
C TRP A 76 4.67 1.86 2.24
N ARG A 77 5.11 1.61 3.47
CA ARG A 77 5.79 2.62 4.27
C ARG A 77 7.03 3.11 3.52
N ASP A 78 7.84 2.19 3.01
CA ASP A 78 9.09 2.49 2.33
C ASP A 78 8.84 3.18 0.98
N TYR A 79 7.86 2.72 0.22
CA TYR A 79 7.43 3.36 -1.02
C TYR A 79 6.89 4.78 -0.78
N ARG A 80 6.07 4.99 0.26
CA ARG A 80 5.53 6.31 0.62
C ARG A 80 6.61 7.27 1.09
N GLN A 81 7.61 6.79 1.82
CA GLN A 81 8.73 7.60 2.28
C GLN A 81 9.58 8.09 1.10
N SER A 82 9.91 7.20 0.16
CA SER A 82 10.66 7.55 -1.05
C SER A 82 9.86 8.42 -2.04
N HIS A 83 8.52 8.34 -2.02
CA HIS A 83 7.64 9.09 -2.93
C HIS A 83 6.77 10.13 -2.22
N ARG A 84 7.28 10.74 -1.15
CA ARG A 84 6.50 11.60 -0.23
C ARG A 84 5.64 12.66 -0.92
N ASN A 85 6.17 13.29 -1.98
CA ASN A 85 5.45 14.31 -2.75
C ASN A 85 4.16 13.78 -3.40
N THR A 86 4.12 12.52 -3.81
CA THR A 86 2.93 11.88 -4.39
C THR A 86 1.82 11.75 -3.34
N TYR A 87 2.17 11.51 -2.08
CA TYR A 87 1.24 11.28 -0.97
C TYR A 87 0.87 12.56 -0.23
N LYS A 88 1.50 13.69 -0.55
CA LYS A 88 1.16 14.99 0.02
C LYS A 88 -0.20 15.43 -0.50
N ARG A 89 -1.11 15.78 0.41
CA ARG A 89 -2.44 16.26 0.02
C ARG A 89 -2.76 17.58 0.74
N PRO A 90 -3.61 18.43 0.14
CA PRO A 90 -4.18 19.55 0.87
C PRO A 90 -4.91 19.08 2.13
N ALA A 91 -5.05 20.00 3.09
CA ALA A 91 -5.79 19.76 4.32
C ALA A 91 -7.14 19.09 4.04
N TYR A 92 -7.48 18.11 4.87
CA TYR A 92 -8.73 17.39 4.70
C TYR A 92 -9.91 18.26 5.14
N VAL A 93 -10.88 18.45 4.24
CA VAL A 93 -12.13 19.15 4.54
C VAL A 93 -13.26 18.12 4.66
N GLY A 94 -13.54 17.72 5.90
CA GLY A 94 -14.61 16.78 6.21
C GLY A 94 -16.02 17.37 6.05
N PRO A 95 -17.06 16.53 6.17
CA PRO A 95 -18.44 16.99 6.20
C PRO A 95 -18.74 17.92 7.39
N ARG A 96 -19.92 18.55 7.41
CA ARG A 96 -20.34 19.37 8.55
C ARG A 96 -20.29 18.55 9.85
N GLY A 97 -19.70 19.12 10.89
CA GLY A 97 -19.51 18.46 12.18
C GLY A 97 -18.36 17.46 12.21
N TYR A 98 -17.49 17.44 11.19
CA TYR A 98 -16.32 16.58 11.17
C TYR A 98 -15.39 16.88 12.35
N ALA A 99 -15.12 15.82 13.12
CA ALA A 99 -14.01 15.74 14.03
C ALA A 99 -13.26 14.44 13.73
N TYR A 100 -11.94 14.50 13.64
CA TYR A 100 -11.14 13.33 13.34
C TYR A 100 -11.27 12.29 14.46
N ARG A 101 -11.52 11.04 14.06
CA ARG A 101 -11.51 9.86 14.92
C ARG A 101 -10.87 8.71 14.16
N PRO A 102 -9.88 7.98 14.71
CA PRO A 102 -9.27 6.85 14.03
C PRO A 102 -10.32 5.81 13.61
N VAL A 103 -10.18 5.26 12.40
CA VAL A 103 -11.13 4.32 11.83
C VAL A 103 -10.47 2.97 11.60
N ALA A 104 -11.13 1.90 12.06
CA ALA A 104 -10.70 0.53 11.86
C ALA A 104 -11.60 -0.20 10.86
N VAL A 105 -11.14 -1.37 10.41
CA VAL A 105 -11.96 -2.29 9.61
C VAL A 105 -13.23 -2.66 10.38
N GLY A 106 -14.37 -2.69 9.69
CA GLY A 106 -15.68 -2.97 10.27
C GLY A 106 -16.49 -1.73 10.68
N HIS A 107 -15.82 -0.58 10.87
CA HIS A 107 -16.49 0.70 11.13
C HIS A 107 -17.49 1.04 10.02
N ARG A 108 -18.58 1.72 10.39
CA ARG A 108 -19.62 2.15 9.46
C ARG A 108 -19.68 3.67 9.43
N PHE A 109 -19.36 4.24 8.28
CA PHE A 109 -19.50 5.67 8.06
C PHE A 109 -20.94 6.06 7.77
N ASP A 110 -21.30 7.28 8.14
CA ASP A 110 -22.45 7.97 7.56
C ASP A 110 -22.17 8.33 6.11
N ARG A 111 -23.25 8.43 5.31
CA ARG A 111 -23.15 8.65 3.86
C ARG A 111 -22.38 9.90 3.46
N ALA A 112 -22.39 10.93 4.32
CA ALA A 112 -21.65 12.15 4.11
C ALA A 112 -20.13 11.93 4.00
N TYR A 113 -19.57 10.93 4.68
CA TYR A 113 -18.11 10.70 4.76
C TYR A 113 -17.52 9.93 3.58
N TYR A 114 -18.34 9.30 2.75
CA TYR A 114 -17.90 8.54 1.57
C TYR A 114 -18.62 8.96 0.29
N GLY A 115 -19.13 10.19 0.27
CA GLY A 115 -19.61 10.83 -0.96
C GLY A 115 -18.51 11.01 -2.00
N ASP A 116 -18.90 11.31 -3.23
CA ASP A 116 -18.02 11.34 -4.41
C ASP A 116 -16.77 12.21 -4.22
N ARG A 117 -16.91 13.37 -3.55
CA ARG A 117 -15.80 14.30 -3.24
C ARG A 117 -14.67 13.68 -2.41
N TYR A 118 -14.94 12.58 -1.71
CA TYR A 118 -13.96 11.88 -0.87
C TYR A 118 -13.34 10.68 -1.58
N TRP A 119 -13.81 10.33 -2.78
CA TRP A 119 -13.31 9.18 -3.51
C TRP A 119 -11.89 9.40 -4.01
N VAL A 120 -11.03 8.42 -3.75
CA VAL A 120 -9.68 8.34 -4.33
C VAL A 120 -9.78 7.58 -5.64
N ARG A 121 -10.06 8.31 -6.74
CA ARG A 121 -10.25 7.74 -8.08
C ARG A 121 -8.94 7.23 -8.69
N ASN A 122 -7.86 7.96 -8.44
CA ASN A 122 -6.49 7.69 -8.88
C ASN A 122 -5.79 6.67 -7.96
N TYR A 123 -6.45 5.55 -7.65
CA TYR A 123 -5.94 4.52 -6.74
C TYR A 123 -4.60 3.92 -7.21
N SER A 124 -4.39 3.79 -8.52
CA SER A 124 -3.17 3.22 -9.12
C SER A 124 -1.93 4.08 -8.88
N THR A 125 -2.09 5.41 -8.84
CA THR A 125 -1.03 6.36 -8.48
C THR A 125 -0.49 6.10 -7.08
N TYR A 126 -1.40 5.78 -6.16
CA TYR A 126 -1.09 5.47 -4.76
C TYR A 126 -0.78 4.00 -4.51
N ARG A 127 -0.63 3.19 -5.56
CA ARG A 127 -0.41 1.74 -5.48
C ARG A 127 -1.47 1.01 -4.66
N LEU A 128 -2.66 1.59 -4.58
CA LEU A 128 -3.81 0.96 -3.95
C LEU A 128 -4.34 -0.14 -4.88
N PRO A 129 -4.75 -1.29 -4.32
CA PRO A 129 -5.41 -2.32 -5.10
C PRO A 129 -6.69 -1.78 -5.73
N ALA A 130 -7.00 -2.21 -6.96
CA ALA A 130 -8.27 -1.88 -7.61
C ALA A 130 -9.44 -2.22 -6.68
N PRO A 131 -10.38 -1.29 -6.47
CA PRO A 131 -11.51 -1.53 -5.59
C PRO A 131 -12.44 -2.59 -6.19
N ARG A 132 -13.02 -3.43 -5.32
CA ARG A 132 -14.02 -4.42 -5.73
C ARG A 132 -15.29 -3.71 -6.23
N ALA A 133 -16.11 -4.41 -7.03
CA ALA A 133 -17.42 -3.88 -7.42
C ALA A 133 -18.23 -3.43 -6.18
N GLY A 134 -18.86 -2.26 -6.27
CA GLY A 134 -19.58 -1.66 -5.15
C GLY A 134 -18.70 -1.14 -3.99
N HIS A 135 -17.38 -1.08 -4.17
CA HIS A 135 -16.45 -0.49 -3.19
C HIS A 135 -15.73 0.71 -3.80
N ARG A 136 -15.33 1.64 -2.93
CA ARG A 136 -14.53 2.81 -3.30
C ARG A 136 -13.46 3.05 -2.26
N TRP A 137 -12.29 3.48 -2.72
CA TRP A 137 -11.31 4.11 -1.84
C TRP A 137 -11.79 5.51 -1.50
N VAL A 138 -11.75 5.83 -0.22
CA VAL A 138 -12.25 7.07 0.36
C VAL A 138 -11.15 7.65 1.22
N ARG A 139 -10.91 8.96 1.09
CA ARG A 139 -10.00 9.70 1.97
C ARG A 139 -10.77 10.18 3.18
N TYR A 140 -10.22 9.95 4.36
CA TYR A 140 -10.78 10.43 5.62
C TYR A 140 -9.64 10.95 6.49
N GLY A 141 -9.57 12.27 6.71
CA GLY A 141 -8.39 12.88 7.31
C GLY A 141 -7.13 12.62 6.47
N ASN A 142 -6.10 12.06 7.12
CA ASN A 142 -4.89 11.57 6.47
C ASN A 142 -4.93 10.07 6.16
N ASP A 143 -6.06 9.42 6.38
CA ASP A 143 -6.23 8.00 6.16
C ASP A 143 -6.83 7.72 4.78
N VAL A 144 -6.61 6.50 4.30
CA VAL A 144 -7.32 5.95 3.15
C VAL A 144 -8.02 4.67 3.53
N VAL A 145 -9.31 4.60 3.23
CA VAL A 145 -10.20 3.52 3.66
C VAL A 145 -10.99 3.01 2.47
N MET A 146 -11.16 1.69 2.36
CA MET A 146 -12.02 1.08 1.37
C MET A 146 -13.39 0.90 1.97
N VAL A 147 -14.40 1.53 1.37
CA VAL A 147 -15.78 1.53 1.86
C VAL A 147 -16.67 0.80 0.87
N ASN A 148 -17.53 -0.09 1.37
CA ASN A 148 -18.66 -0.62 0.62
C ASN A 148 -19.73 0.48 0.48
N THR A 149 -19.97 0.95 -0.74
CA THR A 149 -20.82 2.14 -0.97
C THR A 149 -22.31 1.88 -0.73
N ARG A 150 -22.74 0.62 -0.64
CA ARG A 150 -24.12 0.25 -0.30
C ARG A 150 -24.38 0.31 1.20
N THR A 151 -23.40 -0.07 2.02
CA THR A 151 -23.59 -0.22 3.48
C THR A 151 -22.86 0.83 4.32
N GLY A 152 -21.86 1.52 3.74
CA GLY A 152 -20.96 2.42 4.46
C GLY A 152 -19.89 1.71 5.29
N ARG A 153 -19.77 0.38 5.19
CA ARG A 153 -18.81 -0.40 5.98
C ARG A 153 -17.39 -0.32 5.40
N VAL A 154 -16.43 -0.09 6.28
CA VAL A 154 -15.00 -0.14 5.99
C VAL A 154 -14.52 -1.58 5.93
N VAL A 155 -13.95 -1.97 4.80
CA VAL A 155 -13.39 -3.32 4.60
C VAL A 155 -11.86 -3.34 4.65
N THR A 156 -11.21 -2.20 4.49
CA THR A 156 -9.76 -2.03 4.60
C THR A 156 -9.47 -0.61 5.05
N ALA A 157 -8.49 -0.42 5.95
CA ALA A 157 -8.11 0.88 6.45
C ALA A 157 -6.59 0.99 6.55
N TYR A 158 -6.05 2.10 6.06
CA TYR A 158 -4.65 2.45 6.18
C TYR A 158 -4.54 3.84 6.79
N ASN A 159 -4.07 3.87 8.04
CA ASN A 159 -3.93 5.09 8.81
C ASN A 159 -2.68 5.87 8.41
N SER A 160 -2.73 7.19 8.51
CA SER A 160 -1.61 8.10 8.19
C SER A 160 -1.01 7.81 6.80
N PHE A 161 -1.90 7.61 5.83
CA PHE A 161 -1.54 7.27 4.46
C PHE A 161 -1.09 8.50 3.65
N PHE A 162 -1.72 9.65 3.90
CA PHE A 162 -1.39 10.93 3.28
C PHE A 162 -0.59 11.82 4.24
N TRP A 163 0.19 12.73 3.66
CA TRP A 163 0.96 13.76 4.38
C TRP A 163 0.34 15.15 4.19
#